data_AF-T0H242-F1
#
_entry.id   AF-T0H242-F1
#
_cell.length_a   1.000
_cell.length_b   1.000
_cell.length_c   1.000
_cell.angle_alpha   90.00
_cell.angle_beta   90.00
_cell.angle_gamma   90.00
#
_symmetry.space_group_name_H-M   'P 1'
#
loop_
_entity.id
_entity.type
_entity.pdbx_description
1 polymer ?
#
loop_
_entity_poly.entity_id
_entity_poly.type
_entity_poly.pdbx_seq_one_letter_code
_entity_poly.pdbx_strand_id
1 'polypeptide(L)' 'MDTHEDIVAIGLLTQDDIRRLGNNFSRLFPVPRDGAFDDLIKAIDDADRERQQRVPG' A
#
# COMPACT_ATOMS: atom_id res chain seq x y z
N MET A 1 -21.89 -25.68 -1.77
CA MET A 1 -20.44 -25.38 -1.80
C MET A 1 -20.31 -23.91 -1.47
N ASP A 2 -19.87 -23.59 -0.26
CA ASP A 2 -19.57 -22.22 0.14
C ASP A 2 -18.35 -21.73 -0.65
N THR A 3 -18.57 -20.91 -1.66
CA THR A 3 -17.52 -20.12 -2.32
C THR A 3 -17.20 -18.91 -1.44
N HIS A 4 -16.62 -19.14 -0.26
CA HIS A 4 -15.93 -18.07 0.45
C HIS A 4 -14.63 -17.83 -0.32
N GLU A 5 -14.64 -16.83 -1.20
CA GLU A 5 -13.39 -16.35 -1.78
C GLU A 5 -12.55 -15.76 -0.66
N ASP A 6 -11.42 -16.38 -0.37
CA ASP A 6 -10.43 -15.82 0.54
C ASP A 6 -9.87 -14.54 -0.08
N ILE A 7 -10.43 -13.39 0.31
CA ILE A 7 -9.99 -12.08 -0.16
C ILE A 7 -8.61 -11.81 0.45
N VAL A 8 -7.57 -11.78 -0.39
CA VAL A 8 -6.23 -11.34 0.00
C VAL A 8 -6.10 -9.86 -0.34
N ALA A 9 -6.10 -9.01 0.69
CA ALA A 9 -5.81 -7.58 0.55
C ALA A 9 -4.29 -7.35 0.66
N ILE A 10 -3.70 -6.76 -0.38
CA ILE A 10 -2.29 -6.36 -0.39
C ILE A 10 -2.22 -4.84 -0.29
N GLY A 11 -1.65 -4.34 0.80
CA GLY A 11 -1.31 -2.92 0.97
C GLY A 11 0.18 -2.70 0.77
N LEU A 12 0.55 -1.74 -0.08
CA LEU A 12 1.92 -1.25 -0.17
C LEU A 12 2.10 -0.19 0.91
N LEU A 13 3.03 -0.45 1.84
CA LEU A 13 3.21 0.37 3.03
C LEU A 13 4.67 0.78 3.13
N THR A 14 4.90 2.04 3.48
CA THR A 14 6.24 2.51 3.84
C THR A 14 6.58 2.05 5.26
N GLN A 15 7.86 2.17 5.64
CA GLN A 15 8.28 1.87 7.01
C GLN A 15 7.58 2.77 8.05
N ASP A 16 7.26 4.01 7.69
CA ASP A 16 6.50 4.92 8.56
C ASP A 16 5.04 4.49 8.72
N ASP A 17 4.41 3.97 7.68
CA ASP A 17 3.04 3.45 7.76
C ASP A 17 2.98 2.23 8.68
N ILE A 18 3.96 1.32 8.58
CA ILE A 18 4.08 0.17 9.47
C ILE A 18 4.25 0.63 10.93
N ARG A 19 5.10 1.64 11.17
CA ARG A 19 5.28 2.23 12.52
C ARG A 19 3.97 2.79 13.08
N ARG A 20 3.18 3.49 12.25
CA ARG A 20 1.92 4.13 12.65
C ARG A 20 0.78 3.13 12.88
N LEU A 21 0.71 2.08 12.06
CA LEU A 21 -0.35 1.06 12.11
C LEU A 21 -0.11 0.00 13.19
N GLY A 22 1.14 -0.12 13.67
CA GLY A 22 1.52 -1.01 14.75
C GLY A 22 1.45 -2.50 14.37
N ASN A 23 1.37 -3.37 15.38
CA ASN A 23 1.41 -4.84 15.23
C ASN A 23 0.10 -5.47 14.70
N ASN A 24 -0.77 -4.70 14.06
CA ASN A 24 -2.08 -5.19 13.62
C ASN A 24 -2.02 -6.08 12.35
N PHE A 25 -0.85 -6.22 11.74
CA PHE A 25 -0.66 -7.07 10.56
C PHE A 25 -0.27 -8.49 10.97
N SER A 26 -1.04 -9.46 10.49
CA SER A 26 -0.73 -10.89 10.71
C SER A 26 0.50 -11.36 9.93
N ARG A 27 0.84 -10.70 8.80
CA ARG A 27 2.03 -10.99 7.98
C ARG A 27 2.54 -9.71 7.31
N LEU A 28 3.86 -9.55 7.29
CA LEU A 28 4.57 -8.49 6.59
C LEU A 28 5.61 -9.13 5.67
N PHE A 29 5.55 -8.84 4.38
CA PHE A 29 6.52 -9.31 3.40
C PHE A 29 7.26 -8.09 2.85
N PRO A 30 8.57 -7.94 3.14
CA PRO A 30 9.33 -6.83 2.59
C PRO A 30 9.43 -7.02 1.08
N VAL A 31 9.01 -6.00 0.32
CA VAL A 31 9.30 -5.94 -1.11
C VAL A 31 10.78 -5.59 -1.24
N PRO A 32 11.60 -6.45 -1.86
CA PRO A 32 12.99 -6.12 -2.14
C PRO A 32 13.05 -4.82 -2.95
N ARG A 33 14.13 -4.05 -2.82
CA ARG A 33 14.42 -2.97 -3.77
C ARG A 33 14.96 -3.56 -5.07
N ASP A 34 14.24 -4.50 -5.67
CA ASP A 34 14.33 -4.76 -7.09
C ASP A 34 13.35 -3.79 -7.74
N GLY A 35 13.81 -2.94 -8.66
CA GLY A 35 12.98 -1.86 -9.23
C GLY A 35 11.75 -2.32 -10.03
N ALA A 36 11.34 -3.59 -9.90
CA ALA A 36 10.16 -4.20 -10.49
C ALA A 36 8.85 -3.47 -10.13
N PHE A 37 8.80 -2.80 -8.98
CA PHE A 37 7.60 -2.08 -8.52
C PHE A 37 7.77 -0.56 -8.51
N ASP A 38 8.92 -0.03 -8.96
CA ASP A 38 9.20 1.42 -8.90
C ASP A 38 8.14 2.23 -9.67
N ASP A 39 7.72 1.74 -10.84
CA ASP A 39 6.69 2.39 -11.64
C ASP A 39 5.30 2.37 -10.97
N LEU A 40 4.98 1.28 -10.25
CA LEU A 40 3.73 1.16 -9.51
C LEU A 40 3.71 2.10 -8.28
N ILE A 41 4.81 2.12 -7.52
CA ILE A 41 4.96 3.03 -6.37
C ILE A 41 4.87 4.49 -6.84
N LYS A 42 5.54 4.83 -7.94
CA LYS A 42 5.48 6.17 -8.52
C LYS A 42 4.05 6.56 -8.94
N ALA A 43 3.30 5.63 -9.54
CA ALA A 43 1.91 5.88 -9.94
C ALA A 43 1.00 6.15 -8.72
N ILE A 44 1.23 5.46 -7.60
CA ILE A 44 0.50 5.68 -6.34
C ILE A 44 0.85 7.06 -5.76
N ASP A 45 2.14 7.39 -5.68
CA ASP A 45 2.61 8.69 -5.18
C ASP A 45 2.05 9.87 -5.99
N ASP A 46 2.01 9.73 -7.32
CA ASP A 46 1.46 10.73 -8.22
C ASP A 46 -0.05 10.92 -7.99
N ALA A 47 -0.81 9.82 -7.83
CA ALA A 47 -2.25 9.86 -7.56
C ALA A 47 -2.58 10.50 -6.20
N ASP A 48 -1.80 10.20 -5.16
CA ASP A 48 -1.97 10.81 -3.83
C ASP A 48 -1.66 12.32 -3.86
N ARG A 49 -0.63 12.73 -4.60
CA ARG A 49 -0.30 14.14 -4.80
C ARG A 49 -1.42 14.89 -5.51
N GLU A 50 -1.98 14.32 -6.58
CA GLU A 50 -3.14 14.90 -7.26
C GLU A 50 -4.35 15.03 -6.33
N ARG A 51 -4.60 14.01 -5.52
CA ARG A 51 -5.71 14.02 -4.54
C ARG A 51 -5.56 15.13 -3.52
N GLN A 52 -4.36 15.35 -2.98
CA GLN A 52 -4.09 16.44 -2.04
C GLN A 52 -4.27 17.83 -2.66
N GLN A 53 -3.92 17.99 -3.94
CA GLN A 53 -4.10 19.25 -4.66
C GLN A 53 -5.56 19.58 -4.98
N ARG A 54 -6.45 18.57 -4.99
CA ARG A 54 -7.89 18.74 -5.28
C ARG A 54 -8.72 19.10 -4.06
N VAL A 55 -8.17 19.13 -2.84
CA VAL A 55 -8.89 19.59 -1.64
C VAL A 55 -8.78 21.13 -1.58
N PRO A 56 -9.86 21.89 -1.82
CA PRO A 56 -9.85 23.32 -1.57
C PRO A 56 -9.87 23.55 -0.05
N GLY A 57 -9.08 24.53 0.41
CA GLY A 57 -9.23 25.09 1.75
C GLY A 57 -10.56 25.83 1.93
#